data_AF-A0A5C9CHS3-F1
#
_entry.id   AF-A0A5C9CHS3-F1
#
_cell.length_a   1.000
_cell.length_b   1.000
_cell.length_c   1.000
_cell.angle_alpha   90.00
_cell.angle_beta   90.00
_cell.angle_gamma   90.00
#
_symmetry.space_group_name_H-M   'P 1'
#
loop_
_entity.id
_entity.type
_entity.pdbx_description
1 polymer ?
#
loop_
_entity_poly.entity_id
_entity_poly.type
_entity_poly.pdbx_seq_one_letter_code
_entity_poly.pdbx_strand_id
1 'polypeptide(L)'
;MAGTAIASDWVAVDMAAPAALVGEDLATPDALGNTAHADKIANPDNIKFSEKLRTLFIGEDSGMHVNNFLWAYNVDTKELSRIQSCPAGAESTGLGVVDDLNGWTYITSNFQHPGDWDKKLHNKVQATLDPLVRANFKDRFGAAVGYLSAGGKAIKLG
;
A
#
# COMPACT_ATOMS: atom_id res chain seq x y z
N MET A 1 -8.15 27.57 -24.28
CA MET A 1 -8.35 26.80 -25.53
C MET A 1 -8.84 25.42 -25.11
N ALA A 2 -10.02 25.00 -25.56
CA ALA A 2 -10.48 23.62 -25.32
C ALA A 2 -10.07 22.77 -26.54
N GLY A 3 -9.43 21.63 -26.29
CA GLY A 3 -9.08 20.68 -27.34
C GLY A 3 -10.31 19.94 -27.88
N THR A 4 -10.18 19.34 -29.06
CA THR A 4 -11.21 18.46 -29.63
C THR A 4 -11.31 17.17 -28.82
N ALA A 5 -12.52 16.74 -28.47
CA ALA A 5 -12.74 15.47 -27.79
C ALA A 5 -12.24 14.29 -28.66
N ILE A 6 -11.59 13.32 -28.03
CA ILE A 6 -11.15 12.09 -28.71
C ILE A 6 -12.34 11.13 -28.74
N ALA A 7 -12.85 10.83 -29.93
CA ALA A 7 -13.98 9.93 -30.13
C ALA A 7 -13.54 8.46 -30.04
N SER A 8 -13.38 7.95 -28.81
CA SER A 8 -13.02 6.56 -28.54
C SER A 8 -13.66 6.08 -27.24
N ASP A 9 -14.21 4.87 -27.25
CA ASP A 9 -14.80 4.21 -26.07
C ASP A 9 -13.76 3.88 -24.99
N TRP A 10 -12.48 3.96 -25.33
CA TRP A 10 -11.36 3.72 -24.42
C TRP A 10 -10.86 4.99 -23.73
N VAL A 11 -11.43 6.14 -24.05
CA VAL A 11 -11.11 7.40 -23.40
C VAL A 11 -11.95 7.53 -22.14
N ALA A 12 -11.31 7.53 -20.98
CA ALA A 12 -11.99 7.82 -19.73
C ALA A 12 -12.50 9.27 -19.75
N VAL A 13 -13.81 9.43 -19.60
CA VAL A 13 -14.49 10.74 -19.53
C VAL A 13 -14.94 11.09 -18.11
N ASP A 14 -14.86 10.12 -17.20
CA ASP A 14 -15.16 10.26 -15.78
C ASP A 14 -14.22 9.35 -14.97
N MET A 15 -13.93 9.75 -13.74
CA MET A 15 -13.08 8.99 -12.82
C MET A 15 -13.56 9.18 -11.39
N ALA A 16 -13.92 8.06 -10.75
CA ALA A 16 -14.24 8.01 -9.33
C ALA A 16 -13.57 6.78 -8.70
N ALA A 17 -13.03 6.96 -7.49
CA ALA A 17 -12.55 5.83 -6.70
C ALA A 17 -13.74 5.05 -6.13
N PRO A 18 -13.65 3.71 -6.01
CA PRO A 18 -14.59 2.95 -5.19
C PRO A 18 -14.63 3.51 -3.76
N ALA A 19 -15.82 3.63 -3.17
CA ALA A 19 -15.99 4.26 -1.86
C ALA A 19 -15.10 3.65 -0.76
N ALA A 20 -14.89 2.33 -0.80
CA ALA A 20 -14.00 1.62 0.14
C ALA A 20 -12.51 1.98 0.00
N LEU A 21 -12.11 2.57 -1.14
CA LEU A 21 -10.74 2.98 -1.42
C LEU A 21 -10.51 4.48 -1.20
N VAL A 22 -11.54 5.21 -0.77
CA VAL A 22 -11.42 6.61 -0.39
C VAL A 22 -10.91 6.68 1.04
N GLY A 23 -9.76 7.32 1.22
CA GLY A 23 -9.17 7.59 2.53
C GLY A 23 -10.03 8.50 3.41
N GLU A 24 -9.59 8.70 4.65
CA GLU A 24 -10.21 9.63 5.58
C GLU A 24 -9.14 10.43 6.33
N ASP A 25 -9.18 11.75 6.15
CA ASP A 25 -8.32 12.67 6.88
C ASP A 25 -8.82 12.80 8.32
N LEU A 26 -7.88 12.84 9.27
CA LEU A 26 -8.17 13.10 10.66
C LEU A 26 -8.13 14.62 10.92
N ALA A 27 -9.13 15.14 11.63
CA ALA A 27 -9.16 16.55 12.04
C ALA A 27 -7.97 16.92 12.93
N THR A 28 -7.46 15.96 13.70
CA THR A 28 -6.26 16.11 14.54
C THR A 28 -5.40 14.84 14.43
N PRO A 29 -4.06 14.94 14.42
CA PRO A 29 -3.21 13.77 14.36
C PRO A 29 -3.47 12.80 15.53
N ASP A 30 -3.50 11.50 15.25
CA ASP A 30 -3.75 10.46 16.26
C ASP A 30 -2.60 10.31 17.27
N ALA A 31 -2.69 9.34 18.19
CA ALA A 31 -1.67 9.11 19.22
C ALA A 31 -0.26 8.81 18.67
N LEU A 32 -0.16 8.24 17.46
CA LEU A 32 1.11 7.93 16.80
C LEU A 32 1.61 9.09 15.93
N GLY A 33 0.71 9.97 15.49
CA GLY A 33 1.00 11.11 14.64
C GLY A 33 0.33 11.03 13.26
N ASN A 34 -0.41 9.97 12.95
CA ASN A 34 -1.10 9.82 11.67
C ASN A 34 -2.08 10.97 11.47
N THR A 35 -2.13 11.53 10.26
CA THR A 35 -3.11 12.53 9.83
C THR A 35 -4.20 11.96 8.95
N ALA A 36 -4.11 10.68 8.58
CA ALA A 36 -5.17 9.89 7.96
C ALA A 36 -5.57 8.72 8.89
N HIS A 37 -6.81 8.26 8.77
CA HIS A 37 -7.34 7.16 9.57
C HIS A 37 -6.62 5.85 9.22
N ALA A 38 -5.90 5.27 10.19
CA ALA A 38 -5.02 4.12 9.95
C ALA A 38 -5.72 2.92 9.30
N ASP A 39 -7.00 2.68 9.58
CA ASP A 39 -7.78 1.58 8.97
C ASP A 39 -8.36 1.88 7.58
N LYS A 40 -7.92 2.97 6.94
CA LYS A 40 -8.25 3.32 5.56
C LYS A 40 -6.96 3.59 4.77
N ILE A 41 -7.10 3.65 3.45
CA ILE A 41 -5.97 3.92 2.56
C ILE A 41 -5.58 5.40 2.63
N ALA A 42 -4.28 5.69 2.65
CA ALA A 42 -3.74 7.04 2.46
C ALA A 42 -2.68 7.05 1.35
N ASN A 43 -2.76 8.02 0.43
CA ASN A 43 -1.81 8.21 -0.69
C ASN A 43 -1.37 6.89 -1.37
N PRO A 44 -2.29 6.16 -2.02
CA PRO A 44 -1.90 4.97 -2.77
C PRO A 44 -0.98 5.37 -3.92
N ASP A 45 0.12 4.65 -4.10
CA ASP A 45 1.05 4.80 -5.22
C ASP A 45 0.95 3.57 -6.12
N ASN A 46 1.37 2.42 -5.59
CA ASN A 46 1.48 1.22 -6.39
C ASN A 46 0.15 0.43 -6.38
N ILE A 47 -0.22 -0.10 -7.55
CA ILE A 47 -1.40 -0.94 -7.68
C ILE A 47 -1.13 -2.15 -8.57
N LYS A 48 -1.72 -3.29 -8.22
CA LYS A 48 -1.71 -4.50 -9.04
C LYS A 48 -3.04 -5.21 -8.93
N PHE A 49 -3.70 -5.40 -10.07
CA PHE A 49 -4.93 -6.18 -10.12
C PHE A 49 -4.65 -7.64 -10.46
N SER A 50 -5.21 -8.56 -9.67
CA SER A 50 -5.30 -9.98 -10.00
C SER A 50 -6.72 -10.29 -10.46
N GLU A 51 -6.87 -10.61 -11.74
CA GLU A 51 -8.15 -11.01 -12.30
C GLU A 51 -8.67 -12.29 -11.64
N LYS A 52 -7.76 -13.24 -11.38
CA LYS A 52 -8.05 -14.56 -10.84
C LYS A 52 -8.50 -14.52 -9.38
N LEU A 53 -7.89 -13.65 -8.58
CA LEU A 53 -8.31 -13.43 -7.18
C LEU A 53 -9.41 -12.39 -7.05
N ARG A 54 -9.81 -11.73 -8.15
CA ARG A 54 -10.73 -10.59 -8.13
C ARG A 54 -10.28 -9.51 -7.15
N THR A 55 -8.96 -9.30 -7.03
CA THR A 55 -8.37 -8.51 -5.94
C THR A 55 -7.43 -7.45 -6.49
N LEU A 56 -7.66 -6.20 -6.09
CA LEU A 56 -6.78 -5.08 -6.29
C LEU A 56 -5.85 -4.95 -5.07
N PHE A 57 -4.56 -5.13 -5.29
CA PHE A 57 -3.54 -4.87 -4.29
C PHE A 57 -3.05 -3.43 -4.42
N ILE A 58 -2.84 -2.76 -3.29
CA ILE A 58 -2.61 -1.32 -3.21
C ILE A 58 -1.56 -1.03 -2.14
N GLY A 59 -0.39 -0.53 -2.54
CA GLY A 59 0.64 -0.08 -1.61
C GLY A 59 0.61 1.44 -1.46
N GLU A 60 0.83 1.89 -0.24
CA GLU A 60 0.88 3.31 0.10
C GLU A 60 2.29 3.89 0.01
N ASP A 61 2.37 5.11 -0.50
CA ASP A 61 3.47 6.07 -0.27
C ASP A 61 2.87 7.35 0.34
N SER A 62 2.56 7.26 1.64
CA SER A 62 1.88 8.29 2.38
C SER A 62 2.80 9.11 3.26
N GLY A 63 2.62 10.43 3.17
CA GLY A 63 3.07 11.40 4.17
C GLY A 63 2.02 11.66 5.27
N MET A 64 0.99 10.82 5.38
CA MET A 64 -0.11 10.94 6.35
C MET A 64 -0.15 9.77 7.34
N HIS A 65 0.42 8.63 7.00
CA HIS A 65 0.64 7.51 7.92
C HIS A 65 2.11 7.45 8.37
N VAL A 66 2.32 7.27 9.67
CA VAL A 66 3.63 7.06 10.32
C VAL A 66 4.37 5.85 9.73
N ASN A 67 3.63 4.85 9.29
CA ASN A 67 4.14 3.72 8.53
C ASN A 67 3.13 3.34 7.45
N ASN A 68 3.60 3.04 6.25
CA ASN A 68 2.74 2.70 5.12
C ASN A 68 2.30 1.25 5.12
N PHE A 69 1.19 0.97 4.44
CA PHE A 69 0.58 -0.35 4.37
C PHE A 69 0.55 -0.92 2.94
N LEU A 70 0.40 -2.25 2.86
CA LEU A 70 -0.09 -2.93 1.67
C LEU A 70 -1.50 -3.45 1.96
N TRP A 71 -2.42 -3.13 1.06
CA TRP A 71 -3.83 -3.49 1.14
C TRP A 71 -4.21 -4.49 0.04
N ALA A 72 -5.21 -5.33 0.33
CA ALA A 72 -5.89 -6.18 -0.63
C ALA A 72 -7.38 -5.83 -0.62
N TYR A 73 -7.90 -5.41 -1.77
CA TYR A 73 -9.31 -5.08 -1.95
C TYR A 73 -9.96 -6.06 -2.93
N ASN A 74 -10.87 -6.90 -2.45
CA ASN A 74 -11.64 -7.77 -3.33
C ASN A 74 -12.75 -6.96 -4.00
N VAL A 75 -12.74 -6.88 -5.33
CA VAL A 75 -13.65 -6.01 -6.07
C VAL A 75 -15.06 -6.56 -6.17
N ASP A 76 -15.29 -7.84 -5.86
CA ASP A 76 -16.61 -8.45 -5.90
C ASP A 76 -17.27 -8.35 -4.51
N THR A 77 -16.56 -8.72 -3.44
CA THR A 77 -17.07 -8.65 -2.05
C THR A 77 -16.97 -7.26 -1.43
N LYS A 78 -16.15 -6.38 -2.01
CA LYS A 78 -15.83 -5.03 -1.49
C LYS A 78 -15.08 -5.04 -0.16
N GLU A 79 -14.50 -6.18 0.21
CA GLU A 79 -13.68 -6.30 1.41
C GLU A 79 -12.30 -5.67 1.20
N LEU A 80 -11.89 -4.80 2.13
CA LEU A 80 -10.56 -4.21 2.20
C LEU A 80 -9.81 -4.80 3.39
N SER A 81 -8.67 -5.44 3.14
CA SER A 81 -7.83 -6.06 4.18
C SER A 81 -6.42 -5.48 4.14
N ARG A 82 -5.89 -5.10 5.31
CA ARG A 82 -4.46 -4.79 5.46
C ARG A 82 -3.67 -6.09 5.50
N ILE A 83 -2.70 -6.26 4.60
CA ILE A 83 -1.91 -7.50 4.49
C ILE A 83 -0.42 -7.34 4.83
N GLN A 84 0.08 -6.10 4.89
CA GLN A 84 1.43 -5.80 5.37
C GLN A 84 1.50 -4.41 6.00
N SER A 85 2.34 -4.26 7.02
CA SER A 85 2.79 -2.96 7.53
C SER A 85 4.28 -2.81 7.25
N CYS A 86 4.69 -1.68 6.67
CA CYS A 86 6.09 -1.33 6.47
C CYS A 86 6.70 -0.77 7.78
N PRO A 87 8.03 -0.69 7.90
CA PRO A 87 8.67 0.10 8.96
C PRO A 87 8.23 1.58 8.90
N ALA A 88 8.31 2.29 10.02
CA ALA A 88 7.98 3.71 10.06
C ALA A 88 8.90 4.55 9.16
N GLY A 89 8.35 5.56 8.50
CA GLY A 89 9.03 6.38 7.49
C GLY A 89 9.35 5.65 6.17
N ALA A 90 8.92 4.40 5.99
CA ALA A 90 9.03 3.68 4.73
C ALA A 90 7.73 3.77 3.93
N GLU A 91 7.81 3.66 2.60
CA GLU A 91 6.66 3.36 1.72
C GLU A 91 6.58 1.86 1.40
N SER A 92 5.41 1.40 0.97
CA SER A 92 5.24 0.09 0.34
C SER A 92 5.56 0.21 -1.14
N THR A 93 6.41 -0.67 -1.68
CA THR A 93 6.82 -0.65 -3.10
C THR A 93 7.09 -2.06 -3.64
N GLY A 94 7.50 -2.17 -4.91
CA GLY A 94 7.85 -3.46 -5.55
C GLY A 94 6.66 -4.42 -5.71
N LEU A 95 5.43 -3.88 -5.75
CA LEU A 95 4.22 -4.68 -5.77
C LEU A 95 4.11 -5.50 -7.07
N GLY A 96 4.04 -6.80 -6.90
CA GLY A 96 3.80 -7.77 -7.96
C GLY A 96 2.91 -8.89 -7.45
N VAL A 97 2.14 -9.49 -8.34
CA VAL A 97 1.26 -10.62 -8.01
C VAL A 97 1.43 -11.68 -9.07
N VAL A 98 1.79 -12.88 -8.63
CA VAL A 98 1.89 -14.09 -9.43
C VAL A 98 0.83 -15.04 -8.92
N ASP A 99 -0.25 -15.17 -9.68
CA ASP A 99 -1.45 -15.87 -9.19
C ASP A 99 -1.25 -17.39 -9.06
N ASP A 100 -0.48 -18.00 -9.96
CA ASP A 100 -0.27 -19.45 -10.02
C ASP A 100 1.13 -19.79 -10.51
N LEU A 101 2.04 -19.95 -9.55
CA LEU A 101 3.35 -20.52 -9.78
C LEU A 101 3.41 -21.86 -9.06
N ASN A 102 3.29 -22.95 -9.81
CA ASN A 102 3.23 -24.32 -9.30
C ASN A 102 2.13 -24.56 -8.26
N GLY A 103 0.96 -23.93 -8.45
CA GLY A 103 -0.16 -24.06 -7.53
C GLY A 103 -0.05 -23.18 -6.28
N TRP A 104 0.78 -22.13 -6.31
CA TRP A 104 0.89 -21.14 -5.23
C TRP A 104 0.74 -19.72 -5.75
N THR A 105 0.17 -18.86 -4.92
CA THR A 105 0.08 -17.42 -5.16
C THR A 105 1.20 -16.71 -4.40
N TYR A 106 1.86 -15.79 -5.07
CA TYR A 106 2.92 -14.96 -4.50
C TYR A 106 2.59 -13.49 -4.73
N ILE A 107 2.60 -12.69 -3.66
CA ILE A 107 2.50 -11.24 -3.73
C ILE A 107 3.87 -10.69 -3.35
N THR A 108 4.64 -10.21 -4.31
CA THR A 108 5.93 -9.57 -4.01
C THR A 108 5.68 -8.21 -3.39
N SER A 109 6.40 -7.92 -2.32
CA SER A 109 6.34 -6.63 -1.65
C SER A 109 7.69 -6.28 -1.06
N ASN A 110 8.00 -4.99 -1.15
CA ASN A 110 9.21 -4.39 -0.65
C ASN A 110 8.81 -3.15 0.15
N PHE A 111 9.74 -2.62 0.91
CA PHE A 111 9.65 -1.24 1.39
C PHE A 111 10.93 -0.49 1.01
N GLN A 112 10.84 0.81 0.77
CA GLN A 112 12.01 1.67 0.57
C GLN A 112 12.15 2.69 1.70
N HIS A 113 13.38 3.21 1.85
CA HIS A 113 13.78 4.28 2.78
C HIS A 113 13.19 4.23 4.20
N PRO A 114 13.32 3.12 4.96
CA PRO A 114 12.84 3.09 6.33
C PRO A 114 13.54 4.16 7.19
N GLY A 115 12.75 4.87 7.98
CA GLY A 115 13.23 6.01 8.77
C GLY A 115 13.56 7.27 7.96
N ASP A 116 12.88 7.49 6.83
CA ASP A 116 12.81 8.82 6.23
C ASP A 116 11.89 9.72 7.06
N TRP A 117 12.48 10.30 8.10
CA TRP A 117 11.74 10.96 9.17
C TRP A 117 11.27 12.37 8.77
N ASP A 118 9.97 12.53 8.56
CA ASP A 118 9.31 13.83 8.63
C ASP A 118 9.05 14.25 10.10
N LYS A 119 9.50 15.45 10.49
CA LYS A 119 9.40 15.97 11.87
C LYS A 119 7.96 16.25 12.31
N LYS A 120 7.04 16.58 11.40
CA LYS A 120 5.64 16.85 11.74
C LYS A 120 4.87 15.56 11.95
N LEU A 121 5.15 14.54 11.13
CA LEU A 121 4.47 13.24 11.18
C LEU A 121 5.03 12.32 12.28
N HIS A 122 6.36 12.24 12.41
CA HIS A 122 7.00 11.21 13.22
C HIS A 122 7.49 11.66 14.59
N ASN A 123 7.28 12.92 15.01
CA ASN A 123 7.81 13.45 16.27
C ASN A 123 7.42 12.62 17.52
N LYS A 124 6.26 11.96 17.51
CA LYS A 124 5.79 11.14 18.64
C LYS A 124 6.50 9.79 18.74
N VAL A 125 7.03 9.26 17.63
CA VAL A 125 7.55 7.88 17.56
C VAL A 125 9.05 7.81 17.25
N GLN A 126 9.62 8.85 16.64
CA GLN A 126 10.98 8.81 16.09
C GLN A 126 12.04 8.46 17.15
N ALA A 127 11.95 9.04 18.36
CA ALA A 127 12.91 8.76 19.43
C ALA A 127 12.94 7.27 19.83
N THR A 128 11.80 6.59 19.75
CA THR A 128 11.66 5.16 20.06
C THR A 128 12.07 4.29 18.88
N LEU A 129 11.70 4.66 17.66
CA LEU A 129 11.84 3.81 16.47
C LEU A 129 13.18 3.97 15.75
N ASP A 130 13.81 5.16 15.77
CA ASP A 130 15.07 5.41 15.05
C ASP A 130 16.20 4.43 15.43
N PRO A 131 16.44 4.12 16.73
CA PRO A 131 17.44 3.11 17.09
C PRO A 131 17.15 1.72 16.50
N LEU A 132 15.87 1.33 16.44
CA LEU A 132 15.45 0.03 15.89
C LEU A 132 15.60 0.01 14.36
N VAL A 133 15.21 1.09 13.69
CA VAL A 133 15.36 1.21 12.23
C VAL A 133 16.83 1.14 11.85
N ARG A 134 17.70 1.88 12.54
CA ARG A 134 19.15 1.87 12.26
C ARG A 134 19.78 0.49 12.47
N ALA A 135 19.39 -0.19 13.55
CA ALA A 135 19.89 -1.52 13.87
C ALA A 135 19.47 -2.58 12.84
N ASN A 136 18.24 -2.50 12.32
CA ASN A 136 17.69 -3.54 11.43
C ASN A 136 17.86 -3.25 9.94
N PHE A 137 18.08 -2.00 9.54
CA PHE A 137 18.05 -1.57 8.14
C PHE A 137 19.30 -0.79 7.73
N LYS A 138 20.49 -1.31 8.09
CA LYS A 138 21.80 -0.78 7.67
C LYS A 138 21.91 0.74 7.86
N ASP A 139 21.62 1.21 9.08
CA ASP A 139 21.61 2.64 9.41
C ASP A 139 20.73 3.51 8.49
N ARG A 140 19.55 2.98 8.11
CA ARG A 140 18.57 3.53 7.15
C ARG A 140 18.93 3.41 5.67
N PHE A 141 20.06 2.79 5.33
CA PHE A 141 20.46 2.51 3.94
C PHE A 141 20.12 1.08 3.48
N GLY A 142 19.28 0.37 4.23
CA GLY A 142 18.81 -0.98 3.93
C GLY A 142 17.31 -1.01 3.65
N ALA A 143 16.92 -1.86 2.70
CA ALA A 143 15.54 -2.19 2.38
C ALA A 143 15.34 -3.71 2.46
N ALA A 144 14.10 -4.17 2.55
CA ALA A 144 13.79 -5.59 2.39
C ALA A 144 12.99 -5.83 1.11
N VAL A 145 13.26 -6.97 0.48
CA VAL A 145 12.56 -7.49 -0.69
C VAL A 145 12.05 -8.87 -0.33
N GLY A 146 10.78 -9.12 -0.55
CA GLY A 146 10.17 -10.39 -0.18
C GLY A 146 8.87 -10.66 -0.90
N TYR A 147 8.16 -11.68 -0.41
CA TYR A 147 6.83 -12.00 -0.86
C TYR A 147 5.95 -12.49 0.28
N LEU A 148 4.66 -12.24 0.17
CA LEU A 148 3.61 -12.89 0.92
C LEU A 148 3.14 -14.11 0.12
N SER A 149 2.95 -15.24 0.80
CA SER A 149 2.35 -16.43 0.21
C SER A 149 1.14 -16.85 1.03
N ALA A 150 0.04 -17.17 0.37
CA ALA A 150 -1.13 -17.70 1.03
C ALA A 150 -0.90 -19.17 1.41
N GLY A 151 -1.32 -19.58 2.61
CA GLY A 151 -1.20 -20.97 3.06
C GLY A 151 -2.05 -21.99 2.29
N GLY A 152 -2.91 -21.52 1.37
CA GLY A 152 -3.71 -22.36 0.47
C GLY A 152 -3.12 -22.45 -0.93
N LYS A 153 -3.37 -23.56 -1.63
CA LYS A 153 -3.03 -23.68 -3.06
C LYS A 153 -3.72 -22.56 -3.84
N ALA A 154 -3.04 -22.02 -4.85
CA ALA A 154 -3.63 -21.11 -5.82
C ALA A 154 -4.95 -21.69 -6.33
N ILE A 155 -5.97 -20.84 -6.45
CA ILE A 155 -7.23 -21.20 -7.10
C ILE A 155 -6.86 -21.78 -8.47
N LYS A 156 -7.42 -22.92 -8.88
CA LYS A 156 -7.21 -23.41 -10.26
C LYS A 156 -8.47 -23.06 -11.04
N LEU A 157 -8.30 -22.32 -12.14
CA LEU A 157 -9.39 -22.15 -13.10
C LEU A 157 -9.36 -23.41 -13.98
N GLY A 158 -10.49 -24.12 -14.01
CA GLY A 158 -10.72 -25.25 -14.91
C GLY A 158 -10.99 -24.79 -16.33
#